data_AF-A0A3E0UBH2-F1
#
_entry.id   AF-A0A3E0UBH2-F1
#
_cell.length_a   1.000
_cell.length_b   1.000
_cell.length_c   1.000
_cell.angle_alpha   90.00
_cell.angle_beta   90.00
_cell.angle_gamma   90.00
#
_symmetry.space_group_name_H-M   'P 1'
#
loop_
_entity.id
_entity.type
_entity.pdbx_description
1 polymer ?
#
loop_
_entity_poly.entity_id
_entity_poly.type
_entity_poly.pdbx_seq_one_letter_code
_entity_poly.pdbx_strand_id
1 'polypeptide(L)'
;MKLPIRIAAEQQVSDALNITKHELERIEAWANFETLKANWYGDEANSPSCQITLVSPEYFDKKFSAQLQTTSSDDPITGFQLDESQTVAFKFAELGSKQLIVISTTDEILTEQLAQTSNTSDKSHESETSQWIGSENAVKLQQVTRIWLLTMATHFGLDLID
;
A
#
# COMPACT_ATOMS: atom_id res chain seq x y z
N MET A 1 9.00 16.41 12.29
CA MET A 1 7.85 16.27 11.37
C MET A 1 7.59 14.80 11.11
N LYS A 2 6.33 14.36 11.09
CA LYS A 2 6.00 12.99 10.65
C LYS A 2 5.59 13.07 9.18
N LEU A 3 6.24 12.29 8.32
CA LEU A 3 5.89 12.18 6.91
C LEU A 3 4.45 11.63 6.75
N PRO A 4 3.63 12.16 5.81
CA PRO A 4 2.24 11.74 5.63
C PRO A 4 2.07 10.32 5.11
N ILE A 5 2.99 9.83 4.27
CA ILE A 5 3.04 8.42 3.85
C ILE A 5 4.00 7.67 4.75
N ARG A 6 3.57 6.53 5.28
CA ARG A 6 4.36 5.64 6.14
C ARG A 6 4.31 4.23 5.63
N ILE A 7 5.46 3.56 5.62
CA ILE A 7 5.56 2.17 5.19
C ILE A 7 6.25 1.37 6.29
N ALA A 8 5.59 0.31 6.74
CA ALA A 8 6.11 -0.58 7.76
C ALA A 8 5.86 -2.03 7.36
N ALA A 9 6.63 -2.93 7.94
CA ALA A 9 6.46 -4.36 7.79
C ALA A 9 6.66 -5.04 9.13
N GLU A 10 5.93 -6.13 9.37
CA GLU A 10 6.23 -7.01 10.49
C GLU A 10 7.65 -7.58 10.33
N GLN A 11 8.33 -7.83 11.46
CA GLN A 11 9.71 -8.32 11.43
C GLN A 11 9.80 -9.65 10.65
N GLN A 12 8.86 -10.56 10.90
CA GLN A 12 8.81 -11.86 10.23
C GLN A 12 8.65 -11.73 8.70
N VAL A 13 7.85 -10.76 8.26
CA VAL A 13 7.65 -10.45 6.84
C VAL A 13 8.91 -9.84 6.24
N SER A 14 9.52 -8.89 6.94
CA SER A 14 10.76 -8.24 6.51
C SER A 14 11.87 -9.26 6.33
N ASP A 15 11.99 -10.19 7.27
CA ASP A 15 12.97 -11.28 7.24
C ASP A 15 12.68 -12.25 6.09
N ALA A 16 11.41 -12.65 5.91
CA ALA A 16 11.00 -13.59 4.85
C ALA A 16 11.21 -13.03 3.44
N LEU A 17 10.93 -11.74 3.24
CA LEU A 17 11.10 -11.06 1.96
C LEU A 17 12.51 -10.48 1.76
N ASN A 18 13.40 -10.63 2.76
CA ASN A 18 14.72 -10.03 2.76
C ASN A 18 14.68 -8.51 2.50
N ILE A 19 13.67 -7.83 3.06
CA ILE A 19 13.50 -6.38 2.95
C ILE A 19 14.07 -5.75 4.22
N THR A 20 15.12 -4.97 4.03
CA THR A 20 15.76 -4.24 5.11
C THR A 20 14.94 -3.02 5.52
N LYS A 21 15.10 -2.60 6.79
CA LYS A 21 14.52 -1.33 7.26
C LYS A 21 14.92 -0.14 6.39
N HIS A 22 16.16 -0.12 5.90
CA HIS A 22 16.66 0.94 5.04
C HIS A 22 15.97 0.96 3.66
N GLU A 23 15.62 -0.20 3.11
CA GLU A 23 14.80 -0.26 1.88
C GLU A 23 13.39 0.30 2.12
N LEU A 24 12.74 -0.06 3.24
CA LEU A 24 11.44 0.51 3.61
C LEU A 24 11.50 2.04 3.76
N GLU A 25 12.51 2.56 4.47
CA GLU A 25 12.73 4.00 4.65
C GLU A 25 12.96 4.72 3.31
N ARG A 26 13.66 4.08 2.36
CA ARG A 26 13.86 4.63 1.00
C ARG A 26 12.58 4.65 0.18
N ILE A 27 11.78 3.58 0.22
CA ILE A 27 10.49 3.52 -0.48
C ILE A 27 9.53 4.56 0.14
N GLU A 28 9.52 4.70 1.47
CA GLU A 28 8.75 5.75 2.15
C GLU A 28 9.17 7.15 1.70
N ALA A 29 10.47 7.44 1.65
CA ALA A 29 10.98 8.73 1.20
C ALA A 29 10.58 9.02 -0.26
N TRP A 30 10.67 8.02 -1.14
CA TRP A 30 10.22 8.12 -2.52
C TRP A 30 8.72 8.42 -2.61
N ALA A 31 7.87 7.67 -1.90
CA ALA A 31 6.42 7.86 -1.91
C ALA A 31 6.00 9.27 -1.46
N ASN A 32 6.62 9.78 -0.38
CA ASN A 32 6.37 11.14 0.11
C ASN A 32 6.85 12.21 -0.88
N PHE A 33 7.95 11.94 -1.62
CA PHE A 33 8.45 12.87 -2.62
C PHE A 33 7.54 12.95 -3.85
N GLU A 34 7.05 11.82 -4.35
CA GLU A 34 6.15 11.80 -5.51
C GLU A 34 4.79 12.43 -5.19
N THR A 35 4.22 12.15 -4.02
CA THR A 35 2.98 12.78 -3.57
C THR A 35 3.14 14.29 -3.30
N LEU A 36 4.31 14.72 -2.83
CA LEU A 36 4.65 16.14 -2.71
C LEU A 36 4.71 16.83 -4.09
N LYS A 37 5.34 16.20 -5.09
CA LYS A 37 5.36 16.73 -6.46
C LYS A 37 3.96 16.85 -7.06
N ALA A 38 3.11 15.86 -6.81
CA ALA A 38 1.70 15.87 -7.19
C ALA A 38 0.85 16.82 -6.34
N ASN A 39 1.46 17.69 -5.52
CA ASN A 39 0.77 18.73 -4.76
C ASN A 39 -0.31 18.19 -3.79
N TRP A 40 -0.19 16.95 -3.30
CA TRP A 40 -1.14 16.37 -2.35
C TRP A 40 -1.21 17.13 -1.02
N TYR A 41 -0.17 17.90 -0.70
CA TYR A 41 0.01 18.56 0.61
C TYR A 41 -0.27 20.07 0.59
N GLY A 42 -0.91 20.60 -0.46
CA GLY A 42 -1.14 22.04 -0.64
C GLY A 42 -1.94 22.72 0.49
N ASP A 43 -2.80 21.97 1.19
CA ASP A 43 -3.48 22.39 2.42
C ASP A 43 -3.01 21.49 3.58
N GLU A 44 -2.15 22.03 4.45
CA GLU A 44 -1.61 21.29 5.60
C GLU A 44 -2.71 20.79 6.56
N ALA A 45 -3.89 21.43 6.57
CA ALA A 45 -5.00 21.03 7.42
C ALA A 45 -5.75 19.78 6.92
N ASN A 46 -5.73 19.53 5.60
CA ASN A 46 -6.49 18.47 4.94
C ASN A 46 -5.59 17.50 4.15
N SER A 47 -4.29 17.49 4.45
CA SER A 47 -3.32 16.65 3.75
C SER A 47 -3.63 15.16 3.91
N PRO A 48 -3.70 14.39 2.81
CA PRO A 48 -3.93 12.95 2.88
C PRO A 48 -2.73 12.31 3.56
N SER A 49 -3.00 11.40 4.47
CA SER A 49 -1.97 10.57 5.10
C SER A 49 -2.31 9.10 4.89
N CYS A 50 -1.30 8.31 4.62
CA CYS A 50 -1.41 6.89 4.32
C CYS A 50 -0.40 6.12 5.15
N GLN A 51 -0.82 5.02 5.74
CA GLN A 51 0.07 4.06 6.37
C GLN A 51 -0.10 2.72 5.67
N ILE A 52 0.93 2.22 5.02
CA ILE A 52 1.00 0.89 4.43
C ILE A 52 1.71 -0.02 5.43
N THR A 53 1.05 -1.10 5.85
CA THR A 53 1.64 -2.09 6.76
C THR A 53 1.62 -3.45 6.10
N LEU A 54 2.81 -4.03 5.90
CA LEU A 54 2.98 -5.39 5.44
C LEU A 54 2.88 -6.36 6.62
N VAL A 55 1.99 -7.33 6.50
CA VAL A 55 1.73 -8.34 7.53
C VAL A 55 1.79 -9.74 6.92
N SER A 56 2.02 -10.75 7.76
CA SER A 56 1.95 -12.12 7.29
C SER A 56 0.51 -12.50 6.91
N PRO A 57 0.29 -13.46 5.99
CA PRO A 57 -1.05 -13.96 5.69
C PRO A 57 -1.76 -14.47 6.94
N GLU A 58 -1.06 -15.15 7.84
CA GLU A 58 -1.64 -15.66 9.08
C GLU A 58 -2.08 -14.54 10.02
N TYR A 59 -1.31 -13.45 10.10
CA TYR A 59 -1.70 -12.28 10.88
C TYR A 59 -2.92 -11.61 10.27
N PHE A 60 -2.92 -11.42 8.95
CA PHE A 60 -4.05 -10.84 8.22
C PHE A 60 -5.31 -11.66 8.47
N ASP A 61 -5.24 -12.98 8.27
CA ASP A 61 -6.37 -13.87 8.48
C ASP A 61 -6.85 -13.80 9.93
N LYS A 62 -5.96 -13.97 10.90
CA LYS A 62 -6.36 -13.89 12.31
C LYS A 62 -7.04 -12.56 12.67
N LYS A 63 -6.66 -11.46 12.02
CA LYS A 63 -7.21 -10.13 12.28
C LYS A 63 -8.47 -9.80 11.49
N PHE A 64 -8.62 -10.35 10.28
CA PHE A 64 -9.63 -9.92 9.31
C PHE A 64 -10.48 -11.09 8.75
N SER A 65 -10.03 -12.34 8.80
CA SER A 65 -10.74 -13.50 8.21
C SER A 65 -11.89 -14.06 9.05
N ALA A 66 -11.92 -13.83 10.38
CA ALA A 66 -13.04 -14.22 11.25
C ALA A 66 -14.39 -13.62 10.81
N GLN A 67 -14.36 -12.59 9.96
CA GLN A 67 -15.48 -11.73 9.60
C GLN A 67 -15.95 -11.92 8.15
N LEU A 68 -15.22 -12.72 7.37
CA LEU A 68 -15.71 -13.22 6.08
C LEU A 68 -16.89 -14.18 6.24
N GLN A 69 -17.05 -14.73 7.45
CA GLN A 69 -18.02 -15.78 7.74
C GLN A 69 -19.19 -15.31 8.63
N THR A 70 -19.16 -14.10 9.22
CA THR A 70 -20.17 -13.70 10.22
C THR A 70 -20.68 -12.27 10.01
N THR A 71 -21.89 -12.17 9.44
CA THR A 71 -22.65 -10.93 9.21
C THR A 71 -23.32 -10.39 10.49
N SER A 72 -22.67 -10.42 11.65
CA SER A 72 -23.34 -10.17 12.95
C SER A 72 -22.60 -9.19 13.87
N SER A 73 -22.84 -7.91 13.58
CA SER A 73 -23.16 -6.80 14.51
C SER A 73 -22.23 -6.32 15.63
N ASP A 74 -21.03 -6.87 15.85
CA ASP A 74 -20.05 -6.26 16.79
C ASP A 74 -18.61 -6.26 16.21
N ASP A 75 -18.51 -5.84 14.94
CA ASP A 75 -17.33 -6.06 14.10
C ASP A 75 -16.13 -5.16 14.44
N PRO A 76 -14.95 -5.73 14.77
CA PRO A 76 -13.67 -4.98 14.84
C PRO A 76 -13.25 -4.35 13.50
N ILE A 77 -13.98 -4.60 12.40
CA ILE A 77 -13.74 -4.07 11.06
C ILE A 77 -14.45 -2.75 10.79
N THR A 78 -15.33 -2.25 11.66
CA THR A 78 -16.07 -1.00 11.41
C THR A 78 -15.15 0.13 10.86
N GLY A 79 -15.31 0.45 9.57
CA GLY A 79 -14.51 1.43 8.83
C GLY A 79 -13.39 0.88 7.94
N PHE A 80 -13.15 -0.43 7.89
CA PHE A 80 -12.26 -1.07 6.92
C PHE A 80 -13.06 -1.72 5.78
N GLN A 81 -12.60 -1.51 4.55
CA GLN A 81 -13.05 -2.22 3.35
C GLN A 81 -11.97 -3.24 2.98
N LEU A 82 -12.43 -4.44 2.57
CA LEU A 82 -11.58 -5.53 2.12
C LEU A 82 -11.63 -5.61 0.59
N ASP A 83 -10.49 -5.84 -0.04
CA ASP A 83 -10.37 -5.98 -1.50
C ASP A 83 -10.68 -7.41 -1.99
N GLU A 84 -10.92 -7.60 -3.29
CA GLU A 84 -11.56 -8.77 -3.93
C GLU A 84 -10.84 -10.12 -3.71
N SER A 85 -9.55 -10.10 -3.35
CA SER A 85 -8.78 -11.31 -2.99
C SER A 85 -8.59 -11.51 -1.49
N GLN A 86 -9.15 -10.62 -0.66
CA GLN A 86 -8.94 -10.54 0.80
C GLN A 86 -7.47 -10.39 1.21
N THR A 87 -6.56 -10.12 0.28
CA THR A 87 -5.14 -9.92 0.60
C THR A 87 -4.85 -8.50 1.08
N VAL A 88 -5.84 -7.60 1.02
CA VAL A 88 -5.71 -6.19 1.38
C VAL A 88 -6.93 -5.70 2.14
N ALA A 89 -6.68 -4.89 3.16
CA ALA A 89 -7.67 -4.16 3.93
C ALA A 89 -7.31 -2.67 3.98
N PHE A 90 -8.28 -1.78 3.80
CA PHE A 90 -8.04 -0.35 3.88
C PHE A 90 -9.13 0.36 4.67
N LYS A 91 -8.73 1.36 5.46
CA LYS A 91 -9.63 2.23 6.20
C LYS A 91 -9.58 3.64 5.64
N PHE A 92 -10.72 4.10 5.14
CA PHE A 92 -10.93 5.49 4.77
C PHE A 92 -11.49 6.28 5.95
N ALA A 93 -11.00 7.49 6.10
CA ALA A 93 -11.49 8.44 7.09
C ALA A 93 -11.50 9.83 6.44
N GLU A 94 -12.37 10.74 6.91
CA GLU A 94 -12.54 12.08 6.31
C GLU A 94 -11.20 12.79 6.15
N LEU A 95 -11.02 13.53 5.04
CA LEU A 95 -9.79 14.26 4.72
C LEU A 95 -9.26 15.02 5.96
N GLY A 96 -8.01 14.77 6.32
CA GLY A 96 -7.41 15.21 7.60
C GLY A 96 -7.23 14.09 8.65
N SER A 97 -7.71 12.88 8.37
CA SER A 97 -7.47 11.68 9.19
C SER A 97 -6.74 10.58 8.40
N LYS A 98 -5.96 9.76 9.11
CA LYS A 98 -5.03 8.80 8.50
C LYS A 98 -5.76 7.66 7.80
N GLN A 99 -5.39 7.41 6.55
CA GLN A 99 -5.74 6.17 5.86
C GLN A 99 -4.74 5.09 6.27
N LEU A 100 -5.26 3.91 6.58
CA LEU A 100 -4.46 2.75 6.92
C LEU A 100 -4.74 1.65 5.89
N ILE A 101 -3.72 1.30 5.13
CA ILE A 101 -3.69 0.19 4.19
C ILE A 101 -2.88 -0.93 4.85
N VAL A 102 -3.50 -2.09 5.02
CA VAL A 102 -2.85 -3.30 5.53
C VAL A 102 -2.83 -4.32 4.41
N ILE A 103 -1.64 -4.79 4.07
CA ILE A 103 -1.41 -5.71 2.95
C ILE A 103 -0.83 -6.99 3.54
N SER A 104 -1.53 -8.11 3.33
CA SER A 104 -0.96 -9.44 3.49
C SER A 104 0.09 -9.64 2.41
N THR A 105 1.27 -10.16 2.76
CA THR A 105 2.34 -10.31 1.78
C THR A 105 3.11 -11.61 1.89
N THR A 106 3.37 -12.17 0.71
CA THR A 106 4.39 -13.18 0.38
C THR A 106 5.01 -12.77 -0.96
N ASP A 107 6.08 -13.41 -1.39
CA ASP A 107 6.65 -13.14 -2.73
C ASP A 107 5.64 -13.45 -3.85
N GLU A 108 4.83 -14.50 -3.67
CA GLU A 108 3.75 -14.84 -4.61
C GLU A 108 2.70 -13.72 -4.68
N ILE A 109 2.24 -13.21 -3.53
CA ILE A 109 1.23 -12.14 -3.49
C ILE A 109 1.76 -10.86 -4.14
N LEU A 110 3.02 -10.48 -3.87
CA LEU A 110 3.64 -9.33 -4.54
C LEU A 110 3.68 -9.52 -6.06
N THR A 111 3.99 -10.74 -6.51
CA THR A 111 4.07 -11.06 -7.93
C THR A 111 2.69 -11.10 -8.61
N GLU A 112 1.68 -11.66 -7.94
CA GLU A 112 0.29 -11.70 -8.44
C GLU A 112 -0.30 -10.29 -8.58
N GLN A 113 -0.07 -9.40 -7.61
CA GLN A 113 -0.54 -8.02 -7.64
C GLN A 113 0.04 -7.24 -8.84
N LEU A 114 1.28 -7.53 -9.23
CA LEU A 114 1.91 -6.98 -10.43
C LEU A 114 1.35 -7.58 -11.74
N ALA A 115 1.04 -8.88 -11.74
CA ALA A 115 0.49 -9.57 -12.90
C ALA A 115 -0.95 -9.14 -13.22
N GLN A 116 -1.78 -8.92 -12.19
CA GLN A 116 -3.18 -8.52 -12.36
C GLN A 116 -3.31 -7.11 -12.95
N THR A 117 -2.45 -6.18 -12.52
CA THR A 117 -2.44 -4.80 -13.01
C THR A 117 -1.86 -4.64 -14.42
N SER A 118 -1.02 -5.58 -14.85
CA SER A 118 -0.51 -5.64 -16.24
C SER A 118 -1.61 -5.99 -17.26
N ASN A 119 -2.75 -6.53 -16.82
CA ASN A 119 -3.87 -6.91 -17.71
C ASN A 119 -4.94 -5.82 -17.87
N THR A 120 -4.85 -4.69 -17.15
CA THR A 120 -5.86 -3.60 -17.21
C THR A 120 -5.37 -2.35 -17.95
N SER A 121 -4.14 -2.36 -18.50
CA SER A 121 -3.62 -1.24 -19.28
C SER A 121 -3.17 -1.73 -20.67
N ASP A 122 -3.71 -1.06 -21.68
CA ASP A 122 -3.47 -1.31 -23.09
C ASP A 122 -1.97 -1.33 -23.42
N LYS A 123 -1.61 -2.13 -24.42
CA LYS A 123 -0.24 -2.32 -24.92
C LYS A 123 0.40 -0.99 -25.30
N SER A 124 1.34 -0.48 -24.49
CA SER A 124 2.55 0.24 -24.95
C SER A 124 3.29 0.87 -23.77
N HIS A 125 4.23 0.13 -23.18
CA HIS A 125 5.64 0.50 -23.19
C HIS A 125 6.42 -0.62 -22.51
N GLU A 126 7.41 -1.14 -23.23
CA GLU A 126 8.43 -2.00 -22.66
C GLU A 126 9.04 -1.31 -21.44
N SER A 127 9.11 -2.11 -20.38
CA SER A 127 9.70 -1.83 -19.09
C SER A 127 11.08 -1.19 -19.23
N GLU A 128 11.14 0.14 -19.11
CA GLU A 128 12.28 0.75 -18.44
C GLU A 128 12.15 0.36 -16.97
N THR A 129 12.75 -0.79 -16.67
CA THR A 129 13.20 -1.12 -15.33
C THR A 129 14.05 0.04 -14.85
N SER A 130 13.40 1.02 -14.20
CA SER A 130 14.08 2.08 -13.47
C SER A 130 15.12 1.38 -12.60
N GLN A 131 16.41 1.59 -12.92
CA GLN A 131 17.55 1.02 -12.22
C GLN A 131 17.57 1.58 -10.79
N TRP A 132 16.69 1.07 -9.95
CA TRP A 132 16.68 1.33 -8.52
C TRP A 132 17.49 0.23 -7.85
N ILE A 133 18.59 0.63 -7.22
CA ILE A 133 19.42 -0.25 -6.39
C ILE A 133 18.61 -0.65 -5.16
N GLY A 134 18.17 -1.91 -5.12
CA GLY A 134 17.43 -2.58 -4.05
C GLY A 134 17.23 -4.07 -4.38
N SER A 135 16.82 -4.89 -3.41
CA SER A 135 16.41 -6.27 -3.68
C SER A 135 15.20 -6.32 -4.64
N GLU A 136 15.01 -7.44 -5.35
CA GLU A 136 13.84 -7.63 -6.23
C GLU A 136 12.51 -7.34 -5.50
N ASN A 137 12.40 -7.78 -4.24
CA ASN A 137 11.23 -7.56 -3.40
C ASN A 137 11.03 -6.09 -3.01
N ALA A 138 12.11 -5.31 -2.84
CA ALA A 138 11.99 -3.88 -2.61
C ALA A 138 11.43 -3.16 -3.84
N VAL A 139 11.83 -3.57 -5.06
CA VAL A 139 11.27 -3.04 -6.31
C VAL A 139 9.80 -3.41 -6.45
N LYS A 140 9.45 -4.68 -6.21
CA LYS A 140 8.05 -5.14 -6.21
C LYS A 140 7.20 -4.35 -5.21
N LEU A 141 7.70 -4.16 -3.99
CA LEU A 141 7.01 -3.39 -2.95
C LEU A 141 6.82 -1.92 -3.34
N GLN A 142 7.81 -1.30 -3.98
CA GLN A 142 7.69 0.06 -4.48
C GLN A 142 6.59 0.17 -5.55
N GLN A 143 6.53 -0.78 -6.48
CA GLN A 143 5.49 -0.83 -7.51
C GLN A 143 4.09 -1.02 -6.90
N VAL A 144 3.95 -1.94 -5.94
CA VAL A 144 2.71 -2.13 -5.18
C VAL A 144 2.33 -0.84 -4.43
N THR A 145 3.29 -0.19 -3.78
CA THR A 145 3.08 1.11 -3.12
C THR A 145 2.56 2.15 -4.10
N ARG A 146 3.14 2.24 -5.31
CA ARG A 146 2.69 3.16 -6.37
C ARG A 146 1.23 2.91 -6.74
N ILE A 147 0.86 1.65 -6.97
CA ILE A 147 -0.50 1.25 -7.30
C ILE A 147 -1.47 1.75 -6.23
N TRP A 148 -1.17 1.53 -4.95
CA TRP A 148 -2.03 1.99 -3.86
C TRP A 148 -2.15 3.50 -3.76
N LEU A 149 -1.07 4.24 -4.00
CA LEU A 149 -1.13 5.70 -4.07
C LEU A 149 -2.00 6.17 -5.23
N LEU A 150 -1.93 5.54 -6.41
CA LEU A 150 -2.80 5.88 -7.54
C LEU A 150 -4.28 5.54 -7.28
N THR A 151 -4.56 4.43 -6.59
CA THR A 151 -5.92 4.09 -6.14
C THR A 151 -6.45 5.15 -5.19
N MET A 152 -5.63 5.60 -4.22
CA MET A 152 -5.99 6.71 -3.34
C MET A 152 -6.24 8.01 -4.13
N ALA A 153 -5.38 8.34 -5.09
CA ALA A 153 -5.55 9.53 -5.91
C ALA A 153 -6.90 9.52 -6.63
N THR A 154 -7.25 8.39 -7.23
CA THR A 154 -8.50 8.19 -7.94
C THR A 154 -9.71 8.28 -7.00
N HIS A 155 -9.64 7.63 -5.84
CA HIS A 155 -10.74 7.60 -4.88
C HIS A 155 -11.05 8.99 -4.30
N PHE A 156 -10.03 9.80 -4.05
CA PHE A 156 -10.17 11.12 -3.42
C PHE A 156 -10.10 12.30 -4.39
N GLY A 157 -9.94 12.04 -5.70
CA GLY A 157 -9.81 13.09 -6.72
C GLY A 157 -8.53 13.93 -6.56
N LEU A 158 -7.43 13.31 -6.13
CA LEU A 158 -6.11 13.94 -6.04
C LEU A 158 -5.38 13.85 -7.39
N ASP A 159 -4.38 14.70 -7.58
CA ASP A 159 -3.50 14.63 -8.75
C ASP A 159 -2.74 13.29 -8.78
N LEU A 160 -2.50 12.76 -9.98
CA LEU A 160 -1.76 11.51 -10.13
C LEU A 160 -0.27 11.73 -9.86
N ILE A 161 0.38 10.74 -9.26
CA ILE A 161 1.83 10.69 -9.08
C ILE A 161 2.50 10.08 -10.32
N ASP A 162 3.72 10.53 -10.62
CA ASP A 162 4.53 10.02 -11.74
C ASP A 162 5.11 8.63 -11.48
#